data_AF-A0A315VHP8-F1
#
_entry.id   AF-A0A315VHP8-F1
#
_cell.length_a   1.000
_cell.length_b   1.000
_cell.length_c   1.000
_cell.angle_alpha   90.00
_cell.angle_beta   90.00
_cell.angle_gamma   90.00
#
_symmetry.space_group_name_H-M   'P 1'
#
loop_
_entity.id
_entity.type
_entity.pdbx_description
1 polymer ?
#
loop_
_entity_poly.entity_id
_entity_poly.type
_entity_poly.pdbx_seq_one_letter_code
_entity_poly.pdbx_strand_id
1 'polypeptide(L)'
;MGPFKHTVDDGLDLRKAAFECMYTLLDSCLDRLDIFTFLNHVEDGLKDHYDIKMLTFLMLARLSSLCPSAVLQRLDRLVEPLRATCTTKVKANSVKQEFEKQDELKRSAMRAVVALLTIPEAEKSPLMSEFQSQISSNQELAAIFDSIQRDSSSANMESMDTS
;
A
#
# COMPACT_ATOMS: atom_id res chain seq x y z
N MET A 1 -6.56 26.92 -24.31
CA MET A 1 -7.00 26.01 -23.23
C MET A 1 -6.62 26.63 -21.89
N GLY A 2 -7.54 26.62 -20.92
CA GLY A 2 -7.36 27.23 -19.59
C GLY A 2 -6.40 26.44 -18.68
N PRO A 3 -6.51 26.57 -17.34
CA PRO A 3 -5.53 26.05 -16.36
C PRO A 3 -5.48 24.52 -16.21
N PHE A 4 -6.11 23.76 -17.11
CA PHE A 4 -6.16 22.30 -17.06
C PHE A 4 -5.00 21.69 -17.83
N LYS A 5 -4.24 20.80 -17.17
CA LYS A 5 -3.21 19.98 -17.80
C LYS A 5 -3.76 18.56 -17.96
N HIS A 6 -3.75 18.06 -19.18
CA HIS A 6 -4.02 16.66 -19.47
C HIS A 6 -2.66 15.95 -19.66
N THR A 7 -2.34 15.03 -18.78
CA THR A 7 -1.14 14.20 -18.91
C THR A 7 -1.47 13.00 -19.81
N VAL A 8 -0.64 12.78 -20.83
CA VAL A 8 -0.71 11.60 -21.69
C VAL A 8 0.47 10.69 -21.33
N ASP A 9 0.18 9.45 -20.98
CA ASP A 9 1.17 8.43 -20.64
C ASP A 9 0.88 7.17 -21.47
N ASP A 10 1.48 7.11 -22.66
CA ASP A 10 1.28 6.01 -23.62
C ASP A 10 1.80 4.67 -23.09
N GLY A 11 2.62 4.68 -22.04
CA GLY A 11 3.15 3.49 -21.40
C GLY A 11 2.28 2.95 -20.25
N LEU A 12 1.24 3.66 -19.84
CA LEU A 12 0.48 3.34 -18.64
C LEU A 12 -0.17 1.95 -18.71
N ASP A 13 -0.83 1.62 -19.83
CA ASP A 13 -1.52 0.33 -19.98
C ASP A 13 -0.54 -0.85 -19.93
N LEU A 14 0.65 -0.69 -20.52
CA LEU A 14 1.70 -1.70 -20.46
C LEU A 14 2.22 -1.88 -19.03
N ARG A 15 2.42 -0.77 -18.29
CA ARG A 15 2.82 -0.85 -16.88
C ARG A 15 1.74 -1.52 -16.03
N LYS A 16 0.46 -1.19 -16.21
CA LYS A 16 -0.66 -1.86 -15.53
C LYS A 16 -0.64 -3.37 -15.76
N ALA A 17 -0.53 -3.80 -17.02
CA ALA A 17 -0.44 -5.21 -17.37
C ALA A 17 0.77 -5.91 -16.73
N ALA A 18 1.92 -5.22 -16.62
CA ALA A 18 3.10 -5.77 -15.95
C ALA A 18 2.86 -6.00 -14.45
N PHE A 19 2.24 -5.05 -13.75
CA PHE A 19 1.90 -5.20 -12.32
C PHE A 19 0.81 -6.25 -12.08
N GLU A 20 -0.18 -6.39 -12.98
CA GLU A 20 -1.16 -7.49 -12.94
C GLU A 20 -0.49 -8.87 -13.12
N CYS A 21 0.48 -8.96 -14.02
CA CYS A 21 1.31 -10.17 -14.16
C CYS A 21 2.08 -10.46 -12.87
N MET A 22 2.73 -9.45 -12.28
CA MET A 22 3.45 -9.61 -11.01
C MET A 22 2.54 -10.07 -9.88
N TYR A 23 1.33 -9.51 -9.77
CA TYR A 23 0.35 -9.94 -8.78
C TYR A 23 -0.02 -11.42 -8.96
N THR A 24 -0.24 -11.85 -10.20
CA THR A 24 -0.56 -13.25 -10.52
C THR A 24 0.60 -14.21 -10.18
N LEU A 25 1.85 -13.78 -10.40
CA LEU A 25 3.04 -14.57 -10.05
C LEU A 25 3.17 -14.79 -8.54
N LEU A 26 2.68 -13.86 -7.72
CA LEU A 26 2.68 -13.99 -6.26
C LEU A 26 1.84 -15.19 -5.78
N ASP A 27 0.76 -15.52 -6.51
CA ASP A 27 -0.11 -16.67 -6.20
C ASP A 27 0.45 -18.01 -6.70
N SER A 28 1.16 -18.01 -7.82
CA SER A 28 1.38 -19.23 -8.60
C SER A 28 2.84 -19.65 -8.74
N CYS A 29 3.81 -18.75 -8.53
CA CYS A 29 5.23 -19.01 -8.80
C CYS A 29 6.19 -18.31 -7.83
N LEU A 30 5.76 -17.97 -6.61
CA LEU A 30 6.57 -17.20 -5.66
C LEU A 30 7.95 -17.82 -5.37
N ASP A 31 8.01 -19.16 -5.28
CA ASP A 31 9.22 -19.95 -5.05
C ASP A 31 10.25 -19.84 -6.18
N ARG A 32 9.85 -19.34 -7.35
CA ARG A 32 10.72 -19.14 -8.53
C ARG A 32 11.13 -17.69 -8.75
N LEU A 33 10.72 -16.78 -7.88
CA LEU A 33 11.02 -15.36 -7.98
C LEU A 33 12.26 -15.00 -7.17
N ASP A 34 13.11 -14.13 -7.74
CA ASP A 34 14.01 -13.34 -6.91
C ASP A 34 13.18 -12.28 -6.16
N ILE A 35 12.95 -12.56 -4.88
CA ILE A 35 12.11 -11.72 -4.01
C ILE A 35 12.63 -10.29 -3.88
N PHE A 36 13.95 -10.07 -3.93
CA PHE A 36 14.50 -8.72 -3.79
C PHE A 36 14.35 -7.92 -5.07
N THR A 37 14.50 -8.56 -6.23
CA THR A 37 14.18 -7.94 -7.52
C THR A 37 12.69 -7.62 -7.60
N PHE A 38 11.82 -8.53 -7.17
CA PHE A 38 10.38 -8.29 -7.10
C PHE A 38 10.03 -7.10 -6.20
N LEU A 39 10.65 -7.02 -5.01
CA LEU A 39 10.45 -5.91 -4.08
C LEU A 39 10.94 -4.56 -4.62
N ASN A 40 11.97 -4.52 -5.46
CA ASN A 40 12.37 -3.27 -6.13
C ASN A 40 11.23 -2.73 -7.02
N HIS A 41 10.58 -3.61 -7.80
CA HIS A 41 9.45 -3.23 -8.64
C HIS A 41 8.20 -2.89 -7.84
N VAL A 42 7.97 -3.55 -6.70
CA VAL A 42 6.91 -3.16 -5.76
C VAL A 42 7.17 -1.74 -5.24
N GLU A 43 8.40 -1.39 -4.86
CA GLU A 43 8.72 -0.03 -4.43
C GLU A 43 8.41 1.02 -5.52
N ASP A 44 8.73 0.72 -6.78
CA ASP A 44 8.41 1.60 -7.91
C ASP A 44 6.89 1.77 -8.08
N GLY A 45 6.12 0.69 -7.96
CA GLY A 45 4.66 0.71 -8.06
C GLY A 45 3.97 1.54 -6.99
N LEU A 46 4.55 1.66 -5.79
CA LEU A 46 4.02 2.51 -4.71
C LEU A 46 4.07 4.01 -5.04
N LYS A 47 4.84 4.39 -6.06
CA LYS A 47 5.06 5.78 -6.48
C LYS A 47 4.38 6.10 -7.84
N ASP A 48 3.79 5.11 -8.51
CA ASP A 48 3.26 5.22 -9.87
C ASP A 48 1.80 5.76 -9.90
N HIS A 49 1.09 5.53 -11.01
CA HIS A 49 -0.28 5.91 -11.24
C HIS A 49 -1.24 5.26 -10.24
N TYR A 50 -2.38 5.90 -10.02
CA TYR A 50 -3.45 5.48 -9.12
C TYR A 50 -3.73 3.97 -9.18
N ASP A 51 -4.01 3.43 -10.37
CA ASP A 51 -4.35 2.02 -10.56
C ASP A 51 -3.21 1.08 -10.15
N ILE A 52 -1.97 1.45 -10.48
CA ILE A 52 -0.78 0.66 -10.14
C ILE A 52 -0.53 0.70 -8.64
N LYS A 53 -0.66 1.88 -7.99
CA LYS A 53 -0.55 2.01 -6.53
C LYS A 53 -1.56 1.12 -5.82
N MET A 54 -2.82 1.11 -6.27
CA MET A 54 -3.88 0.29 -5.68
C MET A 54 -3.52 -1.19 -5.69
N LEU A 55 -3.06 -1.72 -6.83
CA LEU A 55 -2.62 -3.10 -6.93
C LEU A 55 -1.35 -3.36 -6.12
N THR A 56 -0.43 -2.40 -6.08
CA THR A 56 0.83 -2.53 -5.34
C THR A 56 0.62 -2.55 -3.82
N PHE A 57 -0.33 -1.79 -3.28
CA PHE A 57 -0.70 -1.88 -1.87
C PHE A 57 -1.24 -3.26 -1.49
N LEU A 58 -2.04 -3.86 -2.37
CA LEU A 58 -2.53 -5.22 -2.20
C LEU A 58 -1.38 -6.24 -2.24
N MET A 59 -0.48 -6.13 -3.22
CA MET A 59 0.74 -6.96 -3.29
C MET A 59 1.57 -6.85 -2.01
N LEU A 60 1.79 -5.63 -1.53
CA LEU A 60 2.59 -5.37 -0.34
C LEU A 60 1.96 -6.01 0.91
N ALA A 61 0.65 -5.87 1.09
CA ALA A 61 -0.06 -6.51 2.20
C ALA A 61 0.10 -8.05 2.18
N ARG A 62 0.05 -8.66 0.98
CA ARG A 62 0.29 -10.11 0.81
C ARG A 62 1.74 -10.50 1.05
N LEU A 63 2.69 -9.70 0.59
CA LEU A 63 4.12 -9.93 0.81
C LEU A 63 4.49 -9.90 2.29
N SER A 64 3.79 -9.10 3.10
CA SER A 64 3.99 -9.07 4.56
C SER A 64 3.75 -10.43 5.23
N SER A 65 2.84 -11.25 4.70
CA SER A 65 2.59 -12.61 5.21
C SER A 65 3.42 -13.68 4.49
N LEU A 66 3.63 -13.53 3.18
CA LEU A 66 4.34 -14.52 2.37
C LEU A 66 5.87 -14.50 2.55
N CYS A 67 6.45 -13.30 2.66
CA CYS A 67 7.90 -13.07 2.69
C CYS A 67 8.30 -12.03 3.76
N PRO A 68 7.88 -12.18 5.03
CA PRO A 68 8.06 -11.15 6.08
C PRO A 68 9.51 -10.70 6.24
N SER A 69 10.46 -11.64 6.23
CA SER A 69 11.89 -11.32 6.40
C SER A 69 12.48 -10.49 5.25
N ALA A 70 12.01 -10.68 4.01
CA ALA A 70 12.47 -9.90 2.87
C ALA A 70 11.86 -8.50 2.88
N VAL A 71 10.58 -8.39 3.26
CA VAL A 71 9.88 -7.11 3.44
C VAL A 71 10.52 -6.30 4.56
N LEU A 72 10.83 -6.91 5.71
CA LEU A 72 11.48 -6.25 6.84
C LEU A 72 12.83 -5.64 6.44
N GLN A 73 13.63 -6.34 5.63
CA GLN A 73 14.91 -5.83 5.10
C GLN A 73 14.77 -4.63 4.16
N ARG A 74 13.57 -4.39 3.62
CA ARG A 74 13.25 -3.26 2.73
C ARG A 74 12.29 -2.26 3.37
N LEU A 75 11.91 -2.44 4.64
CA LEU A 75 10.81 -1.75 5.29
C LEU A 75 10.93 -0.22 5.16
N ASP A 76 12.11 0.31 5.46
CA ASP A 76 12.40 1.75 5.41
C ASP A 76 12.09 2.37 4.03
N ARG A 77 12.37 1.65 2.94
CA ARG A 77 12.10 2.11 1.57
C ARG A 77 10.63 2.01 1.17
N LEU A 78 9.89 1.09 1.81
CA LEU A 78 8.46 0.84 1.55
C LEU A 78 7.56 1.77 2.37
N VAL A 79 8.00 2.18 3.57
CA VAL A 79 7.25 3.08 4.45
C VAL A 79 7.09 4.47 3.85
N GLU A 80 8.13 5.02 3.22
CA GLU A 80 8.11 6.41 2.77
C GLU A 80 7.05 6.68 1.68
N PRO A 81 6.88 5.84 0.64
CA PRO A 81 5.78 5.97 -0.32
C PRO A 81 4.38 5.84 0.32
N LEU A 82 4.24 4.97 1.34
CA LEU A 82 2.98 4.82 2.07
C LEU A 82 2.67 6.08 2.88
N ARG A 83 3.67 6.62 3.60
CA ARG A 83 3.57 7.88 4.34
C ARG A 83 3.16 9.02 3.43
N ALA A 84 3.82 9.16 2.28
CA ALA A 84 3.50 10.18 1.29
C ALA A 84 2.05 10.05 0.80
N THR A 85 1.58 8.83 0.54
CA THR A 85 0.20 8.58 0.13
C THR A 85 -0.80 8.95 1.22
N CYS A 86 -0.57 8.53 2.48
CA CYS A 86 -1.47 8.81 3.60
C CYS A 86 -1.56 10.31 3.94
N THR A 87 -0.47 11.05 3.76
CA THR A 87 -0.37 12.47 4.14
C THR A 87 -0.69 13.45 3.01
N THR A 88 -0.85 12.96 1.77
CA THR A 88 -1.18 13.80 0.62
C THR A 88 -2.55 14.46 0.80
N LYS A 89 -2.58 15.78 0.60
CA LYS A 89 -3.78 16.62 0.65
C LYS A 89 -4.19 17.04 -0.75
N VAL A 90 -5.44 16.78 -1.11
CA VAL A 90 -6.04 17.25 -2.36
C VAL A 90 -6.24 18.77 -2.28
N LYS A 91 -6.05 19.47 -3.40
CA LYS A 91 -6.26 20.92 -3.47
C LYS A 91 -7.73 21.26 -3.21
N ALA A 92 -7.98 22.35 -2.49
CA ALA A 92 -9.34 22.75 -2.08
C ALA A 92 -10.30 22.99 -3.26
N ASN A 93 -9.77 23.31 -4.44
CA ASN A 93 -10.53 23.54 -5.67
C ASN A 93 -10.60 22.32 -6.60
N SER A 94 -10.11 21.16 -6.16
CA SER A 94 -10.24 19.93 -6.94
C SER A 94 -11.69 19.48 -7.03
N VAL A 95 -12.01 18.73 -8.07
CA VAL A 95 -13.33 18.12 -8.23
C VAL A 95 -13.54 16.98 -7.21
N LYS A 96 -14.79 16.69 -6.86
CA LYS A 96 -15.17 15.66 -5.87
C LYS A 96 -14.49 14.30 -6.12
N GLN A 97 -14.36 13.90 -7.37
CA GLN A 97 -13.73 12.65 -7.78
C GLN A 97 -12.25 12.54 -7.32
N GLU A 98 -11.51 13.65 -7.28
CA GLU A 98 -10.10 13.62 -6.83
C GLU A 98 -9.99 13.42 -5.32
N PHE A 99 -10.95 13.95 -4.55
CA PHE A 99 -11.06 13.68 -3.11
C PHE A 99 -11.40 12.20 -2.87
N GLU A 100 -12.38 11.67 -3.58
CA GLU A 100 -12.77 10.25 -3.47
C GLU A 100 -11.60 9.31 -3.80
N LYS A 101 -10.85 9.58 -4.87
CA LYS A 101 -9.64 8.82 -5.22
C LYS A 101 -8.59 8.88 -4.11
N GLN A 102 -8.32 10.06 -3.56
CA GLN A 102 -7.33 10.18 -2.50
C GLN A 102 -7.75 9.46 -1.21
N ASP A 103 -9.03 9.50 -0.87
CA ASP A 103 -9.57 8.77 0.28
C ASP A 103 -9.49 7.25 0.08
N GLU A 104 -9.74 6.76 -1.14
CA GLU A 104 -9.55 5.35 -1.49
C GLU A 104 -8.08 4.93 -1.39
N LEU A 105 -7.16 5.73 -1.94
CA LEU A 105 -5.72 5.49 -1.82
C LEU A 105 -5.26 5.46 -0.36
N LYS A 106 -5.71 6.41 0.47
CA LYS A 106 -5.39 6.45 1.91
C LYS A 106 -5.82 5.17 2.61
N ARG A 107 -7.06 4.71 2.40
CA ARG A 107 -7.54 3.46 3.02
C ARG A 107 -6.76 2.24 2.53
N SER A 108 -6.47 2.18 1.23
CA SER A 108 -5.72 1.05 0.65
C SER A 108 -4.27 1.01 1.15
N ALA A 109 -3.58 2.15 1.19
CA ALA A 109 -2.26 2.29 1.77
C ALA A 109 -2.26 1.90 3.26
N MET A 110 -3.29 2.32 4.02
CA MET A 110 -3.40 1.98 5.43
C MET A 110 -3.59 0.48 5.67
N ARG A 111 -4.29 -0.24 4.77
CA ARG A 111 -4.33 -1.72 4.81
C ARG A 111 -2.95 -2.34 4.67
N ALA A 112 -2.13 -1.82 3.75
CA ALA A 112 -0.74 -2.27 3.62
C ALA A 112 0.09 -1.94 4.88
N VAL A 113 -0.09 -0.77 5.49
CA VAL A 113 0.58 -0.40 6.76
C VAL A 113 0.21 -1.34 7.89
N VAL A 114 -1.09 -1.64 8.07
CA VAL A 114 -1.55 -2.60 9.08
C VAL A 114 -0.91 -3.96 8.85
N ALA A 115 -0.84 -4.43 7.60
CA ALA A 115 -0.19 -5.69 7.26
C ALA A 115 1.33 -5.66 7.50
N LEU A 116 2.02 -4.54 7.28
CA LEU A 116 3.45 -4.41 7.61
C LEU A 116 3.70 -4.48 9.12
N LEU A 117 2.80 -3.91 9.93
CA LEU A 117 2.90 -3.93 11.39
C LEU A 117 2.63 -5.31 12.01
N THR A 118 2.16 -6.29 11.23
CA THR A 118 2.08 -7.68 11.72
C THR A 118 3.42 -8.42 11.61
N ILE A 119 4.38 -7.87 10.85
CA ILE A 119 5.72 -8.45 10.72
C ILE A 119 6.47 -8.23 12.05
N PRO A 120 6.99 -9.29 12.69
CA PRO A 120 7.81 -9.13 13.89
C PRO A 120 8.99 -8.20 13.64
N GLU A 121 9.26 -7.30 14.60
CA GLU A 121 10.35 -6.31 14.56
C GLU A 121 10.13 -5.13 13.60
N ALA A 122 8.99 -5.04 12.91
CA ALA A 122 8.68 -3.88 12.07
C ALA A 122 8.67 -2.58 12.88
N GLU A 123 8.22 -2.63 14.13
CA GLU A 123 8.21 -1.51 15.06
C GLU A 123 9.62 -1.03 15.47
N LYS A 124 10.65 -1.88 15.34
CA LYS A 124 12.03 -1.48 15.64
C LYS A 124 12.61 -0.53 14.59
N SER A 125 12.03 -0.48 13.38
CA SER A 125 12.41 0.53 12.39
C SER A 125 12.01 1.92 12.91
N PRO A 126 12.95 2.87 13.02
CA PRO A 126 12.64 4.24 13.42
C PRO A 126 11.61 4.91 12.50
N LEU A 127 11.69 4.64 11.19
CA LEU A 127 10.76 5.21 10.22
C LEU A 127 9.35 4.67 10.40
N MET A 128 9.20 3.36 10.64
CA MET A 128 7.89 2.76 10.92
C MET A 128 7.30 3.28 12.23
N SER A 129 8.11 3.33 13.30
CA SER A 129 7.71 3.89 14.60
C SER A 129 7.25 5.35 14.49
N GLU A 130 8.02 6.18 13.80
CA GLU A 130 7.65 7.58 13.54
C GLU A 130 6.35 7.67 12.73
N PHE A 131 6.18 6.81 11.73
CA PHE A 131 4.96 6.79 10.94
C PHE A 131 3.74 6.39 11.77
N GLN A 132 3.88 5.39 12.63
CA GLN A 132 2.82 4.98 13.55
C GLN A 132 2.43 6.12 14.50
N SER A 133 3.42 6.83 15.06
CA SER A 133 3.16 8.02 15.88
C SER A 133 2.47 9.15 15.10
N GLN A 134 2.77 9.30 13.81
CA GLN A 134 2.10 10.27 12.95
C GLN A 134 0.65 9.86 12.66
N ILE A 135 0.39 8.57 12.47
CA ILE A 135 -0.96 8.04 12.29
C ILE A 135 -1.79 8.27 13.55
N SER A 136 -1.25 7.95 14.73
CA SER A 136 -1.98 8.08 16.00
C SER A 136 -2.25 9.53 16.41
N SER A 137 -1.39 10.47 16.02
CA SER A 137 -1.58 11.90 16.30
C SER A 137 -2.56 12.59 15.33
N ASN A 138 -2.83 12.00 14.17
CA ASN A 138 -3.79 12.51 13.20
C ASN A 138 -5.13 11.80 13.32
N GLN A 139 -6.15 12.51 13.81
CA GLN A 139 -7.48 11.93 14.08
C GLN A 139 -8.11 11.24 12.85
N GLU A 140 -7.90 11.75 11.65
CA GLU A 140 -8.42 11.14 10.42
C GLU A 140 -7.71 9.81 10.12
N LEU A 141 -6.37 9.81 10.18
CA LEU A 141 -5.58 8.61 9.91
C LEU A 141 -5.77 7.54 10.99
N ALA A 142 -5.82 7.94 12.25
CA ALA A 142 -6.12 7.06 13.37
C ALA A 142 -7.49 6.38 13.19
N ALA A 143 -8.53 7.13 12.84
CA ALA A 143 -9.86 6.57 12.61
C ALA A 143 -9.86 5.52 11.47
N ILE A 144 -9.14 5.79 10.38
CA ILE A 144 -8.99 4.83 9.27
C ILE A 144 -8.23 3.58 9.75
N PHE A 145 -7.11 3.77 10.45
CA PHE A 145 -6.28 2.69 10.96
C PHE A 145 -7.07 1.77 11.90
N ASP A 146 -7.79 2.34 12.88
CA ASP A 146 -8.62 1.60 13.84
C ASP A 146 -9.78 0.87 13.17
N SER A 147 -10.35 1.42 12.10
CA SER A 147 -11.42 0.74 11.35
C SER A 147 -10.89 -0.51 10.65
N ILE A 148 -9.72 -0.41 10.00
CA ILE A 148 -9.10 -1.51 9.26
C ILE A 148 -8.62 -2.62 10.22
N GLN A 149 -8.09 -2.27 11.39
CA GLN A 149 -7.67 -3.27 12.37
C GLN A 149 -8.86 -4.09 12.90
N ARG A 150 -10.03 -3.46 13.09
CA ARG A 150 -11.26 -4.15 13.48
C ARG A 150 -11.78 -5.08 12.39
N ASP A 151 -11.75 -4.65 11.14
CA ASP A 151 -12.16 -5.47 9.99
C ASP A 151 -11.25 -6.71 9.84
N SER A 152 -9.94 -6.52 10.00
CA SER A 152 -8.95 -7.60 9.91
C SER A 152 -9.13 -8.63 11.03
N SER A 153 -9.46 -8.18 12.24
CA SER A 153 -9.74 -9.05 13.38
C SER A 153 -11.02 -9.86 13.21
N SER A 154 -12.03 -9.26 12.58
CA SER A 154 -13.33 -9.91 12.30
C SER A 154 -13.20 -10.99 11.22
N ALA A 155 -12.45 -10.71 10.14
CA ALA A 155 -12.19 -11.68 9.08
C ALA A 155 -11.44 -12.93 9.57
N ASN A 156 -10.50 -12.76 10.50
CA ASN A 156 -9.80 -13.90 11.12
C ASN A 156 -10.73 -14.76 11.98
N MET A 157 -11.72 -14.17 12.66
CA MET A 157 -12.64 -14.92 13.52
C MET A 157 -13.63 -15.77 12.70
N GLU A 158 -14.12 -15.27 11.57
CA GLU A 158 -15.02 -16.03 10.66
C GLU A 158 -14.31 -17.22 9.98
N SER A 159 -13.01 -17.10 9.72
CA SER A 159 -12.21 -18.21 9.14
C SER A 159 -12.03 -19.39 10.11
N MET A 160 -12.14 -19.15 11.42
CA MET A 160 -11.92 -20.13 12.47
C MET A 160 -13.18 -20.94 12.81
N ASP A 161 -14.37 -20.40 12.50
CA ASP A 161 -15.66 -21.12 12.61
C ASP A 161 -15.96 -22.02 11.40
N THR A 162 -15.16 -21.94 10.33
CA THR A 162 -15.37 -22.69 9.08
C THR A 162 -14.31 -23.76 8.80
N SER A 163 -13.40 -24.00 9.75
CA SER A 163 -12.33 -25.02 9.66
C SER A 163 -12.55 -26.20 10.61
#